data_AF-A0A6J0BUD8-F1
#
_entry.id   AF-A0A6J0BUD8-F1
#
_cell.length_a   1.000
_cell.length_b   1.000
_cell.length_c   1.000
_cell.angle_alpha   90.00
_cell.angle_beta   90.00
_cell.angle_gamma   90.00
#
_symmetry.space_group_name_H-M   'P 1'
#
loop_
_entity.id
_entity.type
_entity.pdbx_description
1 polymer ?
#
loop_
_entity_poly.entity_id
_entity_poly.type
_entity_poly.pdbx_seq_one_letter_code
_entity_poly.pdbx_strand_id
1 'polypeptide(L)'
;MRVPLVLLGGIVVLSVAVARALSCVCSPLECDSLTEEDCPGGLTWDPCKCCRVCARVEGEPCGGLFGFSGSCSEGLQCVITTLLDHAREVDEGTCTKIPGRWRRHCPHGPKMSRPGCNLVGEGLTRGGNSGTRNAGGSDVGSGKCICGPSVPWCPGEPEPYTYRTRHECKLNLAAKLANDNLFNAAPVAEMQVTTSGESSI
;
A
#
# COMPACT_ATOMS: atom_id res chain seq x y z
N MET A 1 -13.06 22.32 -48.96
CA MET A 1 -13.88 21.13 -48.65
C MET A 1 -15.15 21.61 -47.97
N ARG A 2 -16.35 21.37 -48.52
CA ARG A 2 -17.63 21.76 -47.91
C ARG A 2 -18.26 20.51 -47.30
N VAL A 3 -18.41 20.46 -45.99
CA VAL A 3 -19.12 19.36 -45.32
C VAL A 3 -20.62 19.62 -45.48
N PRO A 4 -21.40 18.68 -46.02
CA PRO A 4 -22.83 18.86 -46.22
C PRO A 4 -23.54 18.98 -44.86
N LEU A 5 -24.46 19.95 -44.76
CA LEU A 5 -25.25 20.21 -43.54
C LEU A 5 -26.01 18.99 -43.04
N VAL A 6 -26.37 18.06 -43.94
CA VAL A 6 -27.02 16.78 -43.59
C VAL A 6 -26.10 15.88 -42.77
N LEU A 7 -24.79 15.84 -43.08
CA LEU A 7 -23.82 15.08 -42.27
C LEU A 7 -23.61 15.73 -40.90
N LEU A 8 -23.56 17.07 -40.84
CA LEU A 8 -23.48 17.78 -39.56
C LEU A 8 -24.73 17.55 -38.69
N GLY A 9 -25.93 17.62 -39.30
CA GLY A 9 -27.18 17.32 -38.61
C GLY A 9 -27.26 15.87 -38.13
N GLY A 10 -26.84 14.91 -38.97
CA GLY A 10 -26.79 13.49 -38.61
C GLY A 10 -25.85 13.20 -37.44
N ILE A 11 -24.66 13.80 -37.44
CA ILE A 11 -23.68 13.67 -36.33
C ILE A 11 -24.24 14.24 -35.03
N VAL A 12 -24.92 15.39 -35.08
CA VAL A 12 -25.52 16.02 -33.90
C VAL A 12 -26.66 15.19 -33.32
N VAL A 13 -27.52 14.62 -34.17
CA VAL A 13 -28.61 13.75 -33.69
C VAL A 13 -28.06 12.46 -33.09
N LEU A 14 -27.07 11.84 -33.73
CA LEU A 14 -26.42 10.64 -33.24
C LEU A 14 -25.71 10.89 -31.91
N SER A 15 -25.01 12.02 -31.75
CA SER A 15 -24.31 12.35 -30.51
C SER A 15 -25.28 12.62 -29.35
N VAL A 16 -26.41 13.27 -29.60
CA VAL A 16 -27.46 13.48 -28.58
C VAL A 16 -28.11 12.16 -28.16
N ALA A 17 -28.35 11.23 -29.10
CA ALA A 17 -28.92 9.92 -28.79
C ALA A 17 -27.96 9.08 -27.94
N VAL A 18 -26.67 9.06 -28.27
CA VAL A 18 -25.64 8.37 -27.49
C VAL A 18 -25.45 9.00 -26.11
N ALA A 19 -25.49 10.33 -26.01
CA ALA A 19 -25.38 11.03 -24.72
C ALA A 19 -26.51 10.67 -23.75
N ARG A 20 -27.74 10.43 -24.26
CA ARG A 20 -28.88 9.99 -23.46
C ARG A 20 -28.77 8.53 -23.02
N ALA A 21 -28.07 7.69 -23.78
CA ALA A 21 -27.87 6.28 -23.42
C ALA A 21 -26.89 6.07 -22.26
N LEU A 22 -26.02 7.06 -21.96
CA LEU A 22 -25.12 7.06 -20.81
C LEU A 22 -25.63 7.88 -19.61
N SER A 23 -26.82 8.47 -19.69
CA SER A 23 -27.36 9.29 -18.59
C SER A 23 -28.11 8.44 -17.58
N CYS A 24 -27.78 8.61 -16.30
CA CYS A 24 -28.50 8.00 -15.19
C CYS A 24 -29.95 8.49 -15.12
N VAL A 25 -30.88 7.55 -14.86
CA VAL A 25 -32.25 7.85 -14.45
C VAL A 25 -32.34 7.63 -12.94
N CYS A 26 -32.84 8.61 -12.20
CA CYS A 26 -32.95 8.55 -10.75
C CYS A 26 -34.42 8.63 -10.33
N SER A 27 -34.88 7.60 -9.60
CA SER A 27 -36.20 7.54 -8.98
C SER A 27 -36.03 7.26 -7.48
N PRO A 28 -35.96 8.30 -6.63
CA PRO A 28 -35.67 8.13 -5.19
C PRO A 28 -36.70 7.28 -4.42
N LEU A 29 -37.91 7.12 -4.97
CA LEU A 29 -38.98 6.34 -4.36
C LEU A 29 -38.78 4.83 -4.51
N GLU A 30 -37.93 4.40 -5.45
CA GLU A 30 -37.59 3.00 -5.69
C GLU A 30 -36.32 2.56 -4.93
N CYS A 31 -35.69 3.46 -4.18
CA CYS A 31 -34.50 3.14 -3.39
C CYS A 31 -34.86 2.35 -2.13
N ASP A 32 -34.00 1.40 -1.76
CA ASP A 32 -34.11 0.68 -0.49
C ASP A 32 -33.86 1.62 0.71
N SER A 33 -34.66 1.46 1.76
CA SER A 33 -34.47 2.14 3.04
C SER A 33 -33.43 1.41 3.89
N LEU A 34 -32.16 1.78 3.72
CA LEU A 34 -31.03 1.21 4.47
C LEU A 34 -30.59 2.17 5.59
N THR A 35 -30.23 1.61 6.75
CA THR A 35 -29.59 2.34 7.85
C THR A 35 -28.13 1.94 7.99
N GLU A 36 -27.33 2.71 8.75
CA GLU A 36 -25.92 2.38 8.96
C GLU A 36 -25.73 1.03 9.67
N GLU A 37 -26.71 0.59 10.45
CA GLU A 37 -26.65 -0.68 11.19
C GLU A 37 -26.85 -1.90 10.28
N ASP A 38 -27.48 -1.71 9.13
CA ASP A 38 -27.70 -2.75 8.12
C ASP A 38 -26.44 -3.00 7.28
N CYS A 39 -25.52 -2.03 7.25
CA CYS A 39 -24.34 -2.05 6.40
C CYS A 39 -23.05 -2.01 7.24
N PRO A 40 -22.31 -3.13 7.39
CA PRO A 40 -21.09 -3.16 8.21
C PRO A 40 -19.98 -2.22 7.70
N GLY A 41 -19.98 -1.92 6.39
CA GLY A 41 -19.08 -0.94 5.77
C GLY A 41 -19.60 0.50 5.75
N GLY A 42 -20.77 0.76 6.34
CA GLY A 42 -21.48 2.03 6.24
C GLY A 42 -22.18 2.23 4.89
N LEU A 43 -22.80 3.39 4.74
CA LEU A 43 -23.58 3.76 3.55
C LEU A 43 -22.76 4.62 2.59
N THR A 44 -22.77 4.22 1.31
CA THR A 44 -22.24 5.00 0.19
C THR A 44 -23.35 5.31 -0.81
N TRP A 45 -22.99 5.99 -1.90
CA TRP A 45 -23.90 6.27 -3.00
C TRP A 45 -23.63 5.31 -4.16
N ASP A 46 -24.69 4.92 -4.84
CA ASP A 46 -24.60 4.24 -6.13
C ASP A 46 -23.80 5.08 -7.17
N PRO A 47 -23.39 4.49 -8.31
CA PRO A 47 -22.64 5.22 -9.34
C PRO A 47 -23.38 6.43 -9.91
N CYS A 48 -24.72 6.40 -9.88
CA CYS A 48 -25.59 7.48 -10.36
C CYS A 48 -25.86 8.58 -9.33
N LYS A 49 -25.37 8.43 -8.08
CA LYS A 49 -25.65 9.30 -6.94
C LYS A 49 -27.15 9.48 -6.65
N CYS A 50 -27.94 8.43 -6.84
CA CYS A 50 -29.38 8.42 -6.60
C CYS A 50 -29.75 7.75 -5.28
N CYS A 51 -29.34 6.49 -5.09
CA CYS A 51 -29.69 5.71 -3.91
C CYS A 51 -28.49 5.54 -2.96
N ARG A 52 -28.80 5.44 -1.65
CA ARG A 52 -27.86 4.97 -0.64
C ARG A 52 -27.75 3.45 -0.76
N VAL A 53 -26.53 2.93 -0.74
CA VAL A 53 -26.23 1.49 -0.82
C VAL A 53 -25.12 1.13 0.16
N CYS A 54 -25.01 -0.14 0.56
CA CYS A 54 -23.91 -0.56 1.43
C CYS A 54 -22.56 -0.41 0.72
N ALA A 55 -21.58 0.12 1.44
CA ALA A 55 -20.20 0.16 0.98
C ALA A 55 -19.53 -1.21 1.13
N ARG A 56 -18.61 -1.51 0.22
CA ARG A 56 -17.87 -2.78 0.16
C ARG A 56 -16.79 -2.84 1.23
N VAL A 57 -16.71 -3.95 1.97
CA VAL A 57 -15.73 -4.14 3.05
C VAL A 57 -14.41 -4.75 2.53
N GLU A 58 -13.42 -4.90 3.40
CA GLU A 58 -12.09 -5.41 3.03
C GLU A 58 -12.18 -6.80 2.42
N GLY A 59 -11.57 -6.97 1.24
CA GLY A 59 -11.57 -8.23 0.49
C GLY A 59 -12.75 -8.37 -0.50
N GLU A 60 -13.73 -7.47 -0.50
CA GLU A 60 -14.86 -7.52 -1.44
C GLU A 60 -14.52 -6.90 -2.81
N PRO A 61 -15.20 -7.35 -3.89
CA PRO A 61 -15.05 -6.77 -5.21
C PRO A 61 -15.58 -5.33 -5.24
N CYS A 62 -14.92 -4.48 -6.03
CA CYS A 62 -15.23 -3.06 -6.17
C CYS A 62 -14.93 -2.54 -7.59
N GLY A 63 -15.49 -1.39 -7.94
CA GLY A 63 -15.28 -0.80 -9.27
C GLY A 63 -16.07 -1.52 -10.36
N GLY A 64 -15.38 -2.05 -11.36
CA GLY A 64 -15.98 -2.66 -12.55
C GLY A 64 -16.59 -1.63 -13.51
N LEU A 65 -17.22 -2.13 -14.57
CA LEU A 65 -17.83 -1.27 -15.60
C LEU A 65 -18.84 -0.31 -14.95
N PHE A 66 -18.68 0.99 -15.17
CA PHE A 66 -19.48 2.06 -14.55
C PHE A 66 -19.57 2.06 -13.01
N GLY A 67 -18.72 1.30 -12.29
CA GLY A 67 -18.77 1.23 -10.83
C GLY A 67 -19.83 0.28 -10.25
N PHE A 68 -20.41 -0.61 -11.07
CA PHE A 68 -21.46 -1.55 -10.63
C PHE A 68 -21.01 -2.59 -9.60
N SER A 69 -19.70 -2.85 -9.49
CA SER A 69 -19.15 -3.72 -8.44
C SER A 69 -19.08 -3.01 -7.09
N GLY A 70 -19.53 -1.77 -6.98
CA GLY A 70 -19.66 -1.04 -5.72
C GLY A 70 -18.44 -0.21 -5.35
N SER A 71 -18.62 0.60 -4.31
CA SER A 71 -17.58 1.47 -3.76
C SER A 71 -17.15 0.95 -2.39
N CYS A 72 -15.85 0.98 -2.13
CA CYS A 72 -15.31 0.54 -0.84
C CYS A 72 -15.76 1.44 0.32
N SER A 73 -15.82 0.86 1.52
CA SER A 73 -16.08 1.56 2.77
C SER A 73 -15.00 2.60 3.06
N GLU A 74 -15.29 3.49 4.00
CA GLU A 74 -14.30 4.47 4.44
C GLU A 74 -12.99 3.79 4.89
N GLY A 75 -11.86 4.33 4.44
CA GLY A 75 -10.53 3.81 4.77
C GLY A 75 -10.01 2.67 3.89
N LEU A 76 -10.80 2.21 2.92
CA LEU A 76 -10.39 1.22 1.92
C LEU A 76 -10.21 1.86 0.54
N GLN A 77 -9.38 1.25 -0.31
CA GLN A 77 -9.25 1.63 -1.71
C GLN A 77 -9.44 0.42 -2.61
N CYS A 78 -10.13 0.66 -3.72
CA CYS A 78 -10.30 -0.32 -4.77
C CYS A 78 -8.99 -0.49 -5.53
N VAL A 79 -8.38 -1.67 -5.41
CA VAL A 79 -7.14 -2.02 -6.11
C VAL A 79 -7.47 -2.99 -7.23
N ILE A 80 -7.22 -2.57 -8.47
CA ILE A 80 -7.46 -3.37 -9.68
C ILE A 80 -6.32 -4.38 -9.80
N THR A 81 -6.62 -5.67 -9.62
CA THR A 81 -5.62 -6.75 -9.65
C THR A 81 -5.38 -7.32 -11.04
N THR A 82 -6.18 -6.92 -12.04
CA THR A 82 -6.10 -7.45 -13.39
C THR A 82 -5.14 -6.61 -14.23
N LEU A 83 -3.83 -6.87 -14.09
CA LEU A 83 -2.75 -6.25 -14.86
C LEU A 83 -2.65 -6.82 -16.28
N LEU A 84 -3.73 -6.81 -17.05
CA LEU A 84 -3.64 -7.07 -18.49
C LEU A 84 -3.36 -5.73 -19.18
N ASP A 85 -2.24 -5.65 -19.91
CA ASP A 85 -1.73 -4.46 -20.62
C ASP A 85 -2.69 -3.89 -21.71
N HIS A 86 -3.88 -4.47 -21.85
CA HIS A 86 -4.97 -4.00 -22.71
C HIS A 86 -6.29 -3.81 -21.95
N ALA A 87 -6.25 -3.50 -20.65
CA ALA A 87 -7.42 -3.14 -19.83
C ALA A 87 -8.07 -1.84 -20.33
N ARG A 88 -8.81 -1.95 -21.43
CA ARG A 88 -9.97 -1.11 -21.68
C ARG A 88 -11.15 -1.84 -21.04
N GLU A 89 -11.81 -1.14 -20.11
CA GLU A 89 -13.22 -1.30 -19.73
C GLU A 89 -13.69 -2.29 -18.64
N VAL A 90 -12.84 -3.03 -17.93
CA VAL A 90 -13.31 -3.80 -16.76
C VAL A 90 -12.34 -3.72 -15.59
N ASP A 91 -12.26 -2.52 -15.01
CA ASP A 91 -11.47 -2.24 -13.82
C ASP A 91 -12.21 -2.72 -12.56
N GLU A 92 -12.53 -4.02 -12.51
CA GLU A 92 -12.94 -4.67 -11.27
C GLU A 92 -11.70 -4.94 -10.41
N GLY A 93 -11.79 -4.55 -9.15
CA GLY A 93 -10.73 -4.67 -8.18
C GLY A 93 -11.21 -5.23 -6.85
N THR A 94 -10.35 -5.18 -5.85
CA THR A 94 -10.66 -5.62 -4.49
C THR A 94 -10.44 -4.48 -3.51
N CYS A 95 -11.35 -4.32 -2.54
CA CYS A 95 -11.19 -3.35 -1.48
C CYS A 95 -10.06 -3.77 -0.54
N THR A 96 -9.00 -2.97 -0.51
CA THR A 96 -7.84 -3.22 0.34
C THR A 96 -7.57 -2.03 1.25
N LYS A 97 -6.95 -2.30 2.39
CA LYS A 97 -6.44 -1.24 3.27
C LYS A 97 -5.37 -0.44 2.53
N ILE A 98 -5.50 0.88 2.52
CA ILE A 98 -4.56 1.75 1.82
C ILE A 98 -3.22 1.77 2.58
N PRO A 99 -2.12 1.22 2.02
CA PRO A 99 -0.83 1.31 2.67
C PRO A 99 -0.39 2.78 2.68
N GLY A 100 -0.11 3.33 3.87
CA GLY A 100 0.37 4.70 4.01
C GLY A 100 -0.68 5.82 3.84
N ARG A 101 -1.96 5.50 3.62
CA ARG A 101 -3.08 6.45 3.74
C ARG A 101 -4.04 5.98 4.83
N TRP A 102 -3.50 5.78 6.03
CA TRP A 102 -4.33 5.64 7.22
C TRP A 102 -4.76 7.04 7.67
N ARG A 103 -6.06 7.34 7.56
CA ARG A 103 -6.70 8.03 8.68
C ARG A 103 -6.80 7.04 9.83
N ARG A 104 -5.67 6.70 10.47
CA ARG A 104 -5.77 6.26 11.87
C ARG A 104 -6.40 7.47 12.56
N HIS A 105 -7.56 7.30 13.18
CA HIS A 105 -8.00 8.25 14.18
C HIS A 105 -6.94 8.22 15.28
N CYS A 106 -5.87 9.00 15.12
CA CYS A 106 -5.01 9.30 16.25
C CYS A 106 -5.94 9.96 17.27
N PRO A 107 -6.01 9.51 18.52
CA PRO A 107 -6.96 10.03 19.51
C PRO A 107 -6.87 11.55 19.71
N HIS A 108 -5.73 12.16 19.32
CA HIS A 108 -5.49 13.60 19.36
C HIS A 108 -5.09 14.20 18.00
N GLY A 109 -5.37 13.50 16.89
CA GLY A 109 -4.96 13.89 15.53
C GLY A 109 -3.49 13.56 15.19
N PRO A 110 -3.17 13.38 13.90
CA PRO A 110 -1.80 13.13 13.45
C PRO A 110 -0.95 14.39 13.62
N LYS A 111 0.32 14.20 14.01
CA LYS A 111 1.34 15.25 14.05
C LYS A 111 2.32 15.05 12.91
N MET A 112 2.93 16.14 12.44
CA MET A 112 4.06 16.03 11.53
C MET A 112 5.33 15.72 12.31
N SER A 113 6.05 14.69 11.90
CA SER A 113 7.37 14.39 12.42
C SER A 113 8.37 15.46 11.96
N ARG A 114 9.55 15.47 12.57
CA ARG A 114 10.71 16.11 11.94
C ARG A 114 11.25 15.22 10.82
N PRO A 115 11.98 15.76 9.83
CA PRO A 115 12.76 14.94 8.90
C PRO A 115 13.79 14.12 9.67
N GLY A 116 14.15 12.95 9.14
CA GLY A 116 15.10 12.06 9.80
C GLY A 116 15.54 10.90 8.92
N CYS A 117 16.23 9.93 9.52
CA CYS A 117 16.82 8.80 8.84
C CYS A 117 16.61 7.49 9.61
N ASN A 118 16.62 6.38 8.87
CA ASN A 118 16.56 5.01 9.40
C ASN A 118 17.67 4.15 8.80
N LEU A 119 18.06 3.11 9.54
CA LEU A 119 18.92 2.04 9.04
C LEU A 119 18.05 0.96 8.40
N VAL A 120 18.34 0.64 7.14
CA VAL A 120 17.68 -0.46 6.42
C VAL A 120 18.73 -1.49 6.08
N GLY A 121 18.56 -2.72 6.55
CA GLY A 121 19.39 -3.86 6.16
C GLY A 121 18.51 -4.92 5.52
N GLU A 122 18.90 -5.44 4.37
CA GLU A 122 18.31 -6.67 3.86
C GLU A 122 18.69 -7.80 4.81
N GLY A 123 17.73 -8.28 5.59
CA GLY A 123 17.89 -9.54 6.27
C GLY A 123 18.05 -10.61 5.19
N LEU A 124 19.22 -11.27 5.16
CA LEU A 124 19.27 -12.61 4.59
C LEU A 124 18.27 -13.46 5.36
N THR A 125 17.10 -13.65 4.75
CA THR A 125 16.26 -14.79 5.02
C THR A 125 17.14 -16.02 4.76
N ARG A 126 17.36 -16.76 5.84
CA ARG A 126 17.86 -18.12 5.79
C ARG A 126 16.88 -18.94 4.94
N GLY A 127 17.21 -19.12 3.66
CA GLY A 127 16.60 -20.10 2.77
C GLY A 127 15.92 -19.52 1.52
N GLY A 128 16.48 -19.83 0.34
CA GLY A 128 15.70 -20.06 -0.89
C GLY A 128 15.83 -19.04 -2.03
N ASN A 129 16.77 -19.32 -2.93
CA ASN A 129 16.77 -19.10 -4.40
C ASN A 129 16.34 -17.78 -5.08
N SER A 130 17.25 -17.37 -5.98
CA SER A 130 17.03 -16.71 -7.29
C SER A 130 16.66 -15.22 -7.25
N GLY A 131 17.53 -14.28 -7.61
CA GLY A 131 18.17 -14.05 -8.93
C GLY A 131 17.86 -12.58 -9.26
N THR A 132 18.78 -11.67 -9.58
CA THR A 132 19.79 -11.63 -10.63
C THR A 132 20.82 -10.55 -10.26
N ARG A 133 22.09 -10.80 -10.55
CA ARG A 133 23.19 -9.83 -10.36
C ARG A 133 23.43 -9.08 -11.67
N ASN A 134 23.64 -7.76 -11.59
CA ASN A 134 24.50 -6.89 -12.41
C ASN A 134 24.27 -5.45 -11.89
N ALA A 135 25.24 -4.60 -11.53
CA ALA A 135 26.69 -4.60 -11.69
C ALA A 135 27.33 -3.69 -10.60
N GLY A 136 28.54 -4.04 -10.15
CA GLY A 136 29.49 -3.12 -9.54
C GLY A 136 29.56 -3.10 -8.00
N GLY A 137 30.55 -3.81 -7.45
CA GLY A 137 31.08 -3.58 -6.10
C GLY A 137 30.62 -4.60 -5.05
N SER A 138 31.56 -5.41 -4.58
CA SER A 138 31.42 -6.30 -3.44
C SER A 138 30.97 -5.52 -2.20
N ASP A 139 29.83 -5.89 -1.61
CA ASP A 139 29.71 -5.78 -0.16
C ASP A 139 28.68 -6.77 0.37
N VAL A 140 29.09 -7.50 1.40
CA VAL A 140 28.27 -8.46 2.12
C VAL A 140 27.26 -7.67 2.94
N GLY A 141 26.00 -7.62 2.50
CA GLY A 141 24.83 -7.25 3.32
C GLY A 141 24.99 -6.02 4.21
N SER A 142 25.72 -4.99 3.78
CA SER A 142 25.97 -3.82 4.61
C SER A 142 24.72 -2.94 4.60
N GLY A 143 24.11 -2.73 5.77
CA GLY A 143 22.92 -1.89 5.90
C GLY A 143 23.13 -0.50 5.29
N LYS A 144 22.05 0.22 4.99
CA LYS A 144 22.07 1.55 4.39
C LYS A 144 21.29 2.55 5.23
N CYS A 145 21.80 3.77 5.30
CA CYS A 145 21.07 4.91 5.83
C CYS A 145 20.16 5.53 4.78
N ILE A 146 18.85 5.51 5.04
CA ILE A 146 17.84 6.14 4.21
C ILE A 146 17.23 7.30 5.00
N CYS A 147 17.17 8.48 4.40
CA CYS A 147 16.62 9.69 5.01
C CYS A 147 15.39 10.16 4.25
N GLY A 148 14.44 10.75 4.97
CA GLY A 148 13.20 11.25 4.41
C GLY A 148 12.76 12.59 5.01
N PRO A 149 11.79 13.26 4.35
CA PRO A 149 11.18 14.50 4.83
C PRO A 149 10.27 14.24 6.04
N SER A 150 9.67 15.30 6.60
CA SER A 150 8.62 15.15 7.61
C SER A 150 7.46 14.29 7.12
N VAL A 151 6.99 13.36 7.95
CA VAL A 151 5.83 12.51 7.66
C VAL A 151 4.77 12.62 8.76
N PRO A 152 3.47 12.44 8.45
CA PRO A 152 2.43 12.32 9.46
C PRO A 152 2.65 11.08 10.34
N TRP A 153 2.46 11.21 11.66
CA TRP A 153 2.54 10.11 12.63
C TRP A 153 1.59 10.34 13.83
N CYS A 154 1.23 9.27 14.56
CA CYS A 154 0.35 9.38 15.74
C CYS A 154 1.12 9.52 17.06
N PRO A 155 0.73 10.46 17.95
CA PRO A 155 1.29 10.52 19.29
C PRO A 155 1.04 9.21 20.06
N GLY A 156 2.10 8.57 20.55
CA GLY A 156 2.04 7.29 21.28
C GLY A 156 2.50 6.07 20.46
N GLU A 157 2.71 6.22 19.16
CA GLU A 157 3.42 5.23 18.33
C GLU A 157 4.94 5.46 18.38
N PRO A 158 5.76 4.48 17.97
CA PRO A 158 7.19 4.70 17.76
C PRO A 158 7.42 5.83 16.74
N GLU A 159 8.44 6.66 16.96
CA GLU A 159 8.76 7.74 16.02
C GLU A 159 9.14 7.17 14.63
N PRO A 160 8.77 7.87 13.54
CA PRO A 160 9.00 7.38 12.18
C PRO A 160 10.48 7.37 11.77
N TYR A 161 11.33 8.12 12.46
CA TYR A 161 12.77 8.18 12.23
C TYR A 161 13.55 7.90 13.50
N THR A 162 14.51 6.99 13.40
CA THR A 162 15.39 6.62 14.52
C THR A 162 16.51 7.64 14.72
N TYR A 163 16.98 8.25 13.63
CA TYR A 163 18.11 9.19 13.64
C TYR A 163 17.69 10.54 13.09
N ARG A 164 18.22 11.62 13.69
CA ARG A 164 17.87 12.98 13.28
C ARG A 164 18.65 13.42 12.06
N THR A 165 19.89 12.94 11.90
CA THR A 165 20.76 13.33 10.80
C THR A 165 21.33 12.13 10.06
N ARG A 166 21.69 12.36 8.79
CA ARG A 166 22.37 11.34 7.98
C ARG A 166 23.73 10.97 8.57
N HIS A 167 24.43 11.91 9.19
CA HIS A 167 25.73 11.67 9.81
C HIS A 167 25.59 10.72 11.00
N GLU A 168 24.65 11.00 11.90
CA GLU A 168 24.32 10.14 13.05
C GLU A 168 23.91 8.73 12.60
N CYS A 169 23.05 8.63 11.59
CA CYS A 169 22.69 7.33 11.02
C CYS A 169 23.93 6.57 10.54
N LYS A 170 24.84 7.22 9.80
CA LYS A 170 26.05 6.57 9.27
C LYS A 170 27.01 6.12 10.37
N LEU A 171 27.14 6.89 11.46
CA LEU A 171 27.93 6.47 12.62
C LEU A 171 27.37 5.19 13.25
N ASN A 172 26.05 5.13 13.42
CA ASN A 172 25.38 3.94 13.96
C ASN A 172 25.42 2.76 13.00
N LEU A 173 25.36 3.00 11.68
CA LEU A 173 25.60 1.97 10.68
C LEU A 173 27.01 1.39 10.80
N ALA A 174 28.03 2.24 10.89
CA ALA A 174 29.42 1.79 11.03
C ALA A 174 29.63 1.00 12.32
N ALA A 175 29.03 1.44 13.43
CA ALA A 175 29.04 0.70 14.69
C ALA A 175 28.37 -0.67 14.57
N LYS A 176 27.22 -0.74 13.87
CA LYS A 176 26.52 -2.00 13.60
C LYS A 176 27.39 -2.95 12.77
N LEU A 177 27.98 -2.46 11.68
CA LEU A 177 28.87 -3.26 10.84
C LEU A 177 30.12 -3.73 11.58
N ALA A 178 30.71 -2.87 12.42
CA ALA A 178 31.86 -3.26 13.24
C ALA A 178 31.49 -4.37 14.24
N ASN A 179 30.33 -4.28 14.89
CA ASN A 179 29.83 -5.33 15.78
C ASN A 179 29.52 -6.62 15.02
N ASP A 180 28.80 -6.55 13.90
CA ASP A 180 28.48 -7.72 13.08
C ASP A 180 29.76 -8.38 12.57
N ASN A 181 30.77 -7.60 12.18
CA ASN A 181 32.09 -8.13 11.82
C ASN A 181 32.79 -8.78 13.02
N LEU A 182 32.70 -8.24 14.24
CA LEU A 182 33.26 -8.87 15.43
C LEU A 182 32.57 -10.21 15.76
N PHE A 183 31.24 -10.27 15.67
CA PHE A 183 30.50 -11.52 15.90
C PHE A 183 30.75 -12.57 14.81
N ASN A 184 30.85 -12.14 13.55
CA ASN A 184 31.13 -13.04 12.42
C ASN A 184 32.62 -13.41 12.32
N ALA A 185 33.53 -12.61 12.88
CA ALA A 185 34.96 -12.88 12.94
C ALA A 185 35.38 -13.60 14.24
N ALA A 186 34.48 -13.76 15.22
CA ALA A 186 34.75 -14.59 16.39
C ALA A 186 34.94 -16.04 15.93
N PRO A 187 36.16 -16.61 15.99
CA PRO A 187 36.31 -18.03 15.77
C PRO A 187 35.59 -18.75 16.91
N VAL A 188 35.03 -19.91 16.59
CA VAL A 188 34.63 -20.93 17.57
C VAL A 188 35.90 -21.35 18.33
N ALA A 189 36.26 -20.58 19.35
CA ALA A 189 37.39 -20.84 20.22
C ALA A 189 36.98 -20.40 21.63
N GLU A 190 36.28 -21.30 22.31
CA GLU A 190 36.50 -21.65 23.73
C GLU A 190 35.27 -22.40 24.25
N MET A 191 35.30 -23.73 24.13
CA MET A 191 34.87 -24.63 25.20
C MET A 191 35.44 -26.03 24.94
N GLN A 192 36.77 -26.16 24.90
CA GLN A 192 37.39 -27.45 25.24
C GLN A 192 37.31 -27.57 26.77
N VAL A 193 36.21 -28.14 27.27
CA VAL A 193 36.21 -28.72 28.62
C VAL A 193 37.07 -29.96 28.54
N THR A 194 38.29 -29.82 29.03
CA THR A 194 39.14 -30.93 29.46
C THR A 194 38.37 -31.74 30.51
N THR A 195 37.81 -32.88 30.12
CA THR A 195 37.40 -33.91 31.07
C THR A 195 38.57 -34.88 31.26
N SER A 196 39.56 -34.46 32.04
CA SER A 196 40.43 -35.40 32.75
C SER A 196 39.68 -35.85 34.01
N GLY A 197 38.95 -36.95 33.90
CA GLY A 197 38.27 -37.62 35.02
C GLY A 197 38.83 -39.02 35.21
N GLU A 198 39.66 -39.18 36.24
CA GLU A 198 39.96 -40.45 36.90
C GLU A 198 38.68 -41.20 37.31
N SER A 199 38.61 -42.51 37.01
CA SER A 199 38.14 -43.55 37.94
C SER A 199 38.28 -44.95 37.36
N SER A 200 39.24 -45.67 37.92
CA SER A 200 39.15 -47.05 38.43
C SER A 200 37.92 -47.89 38.02
N ILE A 201 38.18 -49.04 37.39
CA ILE A 201 37.95 -50.42 37.87
C ILE A 201 38.77 -51.36 36.99
#